data_AF-A0A0M3AKF8-F1
#
_entry.id   AF-A0A0M3AKF8-F1
#
_cell.length_a   1.000
_cell.length_b   1.000
_cell.length_c   1.000
_cell.angle_alpha   90.00
_cell.angle_beta   90.00
_cell.angle_gamma   90.00
#
_symmetry.space_group_name_H-M   'P 1'
#
loop_
_entity.id
_entity.type
_entity.pdbx_description
1 polymer ?
#
loop_
_entity_poly.entity_id
_entity_poly.type
_entity_poly.pdbx_seq_one_letter_code
_entity_poly.pdbx_strand_id
1 'polypeptide(L)'
;MKGLILFVLCLLLCGCKPSDAEILERKYRRSVEMYGQRKSCADEHIIAEAWAREGNRKKYAQAKMREAEQCRYEQVKIDQLPSPPPSLAKSSTARHGLVGLAPVVLPSVDDEAPVNKPRQLETGSGT
;
A
#
# COMPACT_ATOMS: atom_id res chain seq x y z
N MET A 1 -6.57 -44.10 21.48
CA MET A 1 -6.17 -43.05 22.44
C MET A 1 -4.75 -42.52 22.22
N LYS A 2 -3.72 -43.36 22.00
CA LYS A 2 -2.33 -42.93 21.75
C LYS A 2 -2.14 -41.97 20.54
N GLY A 3 -2.86 -42.19 19.44
CA GLY A 3 -2.78 -41.32 18.25
C GLY A 3 -3.41 -39.93 18.43
N LEU A 4 -4.42 -39.80 19.31
CA LEU A 4 -5.12 -38.54 19.56
C LEU A 4 -4.26 -37.60 20.41
N ILE A 5 -3.52 -38.16 21.37
CA ILE A 5 -2.55 -37.42 22.20
C ILE A 5 -1.39 -36.91 21.34
N LEU A 6 -0.87 -37.73 20.43
CA LEU A 6 0.20 -37.33 19.51
C LEU A 6 -0.25 -36.23 18.53
N PHE A 7 -1.50 -36.30 18.06
CA PHE A 7 -2.08 -35.26 17.20
C PHE A 7 -2.23 -33.91 17.93
N VAL A 8 -2.74 -33.93 19.17
CA VAL A 8 -2.87 -32.73 20.01
C VAL A 8 -1.49 -32.15 20.38
N LEU A 9 -0.51 -33.01 20.69
CA LEU A 9 0.87 -32.57 20.92
C LEU A 9 1.51 -31.96 19.66
N CYS A 10 1.28 -32.53 18.47
CA CYS A 10 1.75 -31.94 17.22
C CYS A 10 1.10 -30.57 16.95
N LEU A 11 -0.19 -30.39 17.26
CA LEU A 11 -0.87 -29.10 17.13
C LEU A 11 -0.35 -28.06 18.14
N LEU A 12 0.01 -28.49 19.36
CA LEU A 12 0.58 -27.62 20.38
C LEU A 12 2.06 -27.27 20.11
N LEU A 13 2.82 -28.18 19.50
CA LEU A 13 4.24 -28.01 19.17
C LEU A 13 4.46 -27.37 17.79
N CYS A 14 3.49 -27.46 16.87
CA CYS A 14 3.37 -26.56 15.73
C CYS A 14 2.90 -25.19 16.22
N GLY A 15 3.69 -24.54 17.08
CA GLY A 15 3.47 -23.15 17.42
C GLY A 15 3.48 -22.36 16.12
N CYS A 16 2.31 -21.88 15.69
CA CYS A 16 2.19 -21.01 14.54
C CYS A 16 3.00 -19.75 14.83
N LYS A 17 4.23 -19.72 14.32
CA LYS A 17 5.08 -18.55 14.43
C LYS A 17 4.39 -17.46 13.61
N PRO A 18 4.08 -16.29 14.21
CA PRO A 18 3.41 -15.22 13.49
C PRO A 18 4.31 -14.80 12.33
N SER A 19 3.69 -14.55 11.17
CA SER A 19 4.41 -14.06 10.01
C SER A 19 4.87 -12.62 10.20
N ASP A 20 5.85 -12.18 9.43
CA ASP A 20 6.39 -10.82 9.56
C ASP A 20 5.32 -9.76 9.26
N ALA A 21 4.45 -10.02 8.29
CA ALA A 21 3.30 -9.17 7.97
C ALA A 21 2.30 -9.13 9.13
N GLU A 22 2.09 -10.25 9.83
CA GLU A 22 1.20 -10.28 10.99
C GLU A 22 1.77 -9.50 12.17
N ILE A 23 3.08 -9.63 12.42
CA ILE A 23 3.78 -8.87 13.45
C ILE A 23 3.70 -7.37 13.13
N LEU A 24 3.95 -7.01 11.88
CA LEU A 24 3.88 -5.62 11.41
C LEU A 24 2.47 -5.04 11.59
N GLU A 25 1.44 -5.74 11.09
CA GLU A 25 0.05 -5.28 11.20
C GLU A 25 -0.36 -5.14 12.68
N ARG A 26 0.03 -6.10 13.54
CA ARG A 26 -0.27 -6.05 14.97
C ARG A 26 0.43 -4.88 15.67
N LYS A 27 1.70 -4.61 15.33
CA LYS A 27 2.46 -3.48 15.87
C LYS A 27 1.83 -2.15 15.47
N TYR A 28 1.43 -2.01 14.22
CA TYR A 28 0.74 -0.83 13.71
C TYR A 28 -0.63 -0.63 14.39
N ARG A 29 -1.46 -1.68 14.47
CA ARG A 29 -2.77 -1.61 15.14
C ARG A 29 -2.62 -1.13 16.59
N ARG A 30 -1.66 -1.71 17.30
CA ARG A 30 -1.36 -1.33 18.68
C ARG A 30 -0.85 0.10 18.79
N SER A 31 -0.06 0.58 17.82
CA SER A 31 0.43 1.96 17.83
C SER A 31 -0.72 2.97 17.67
N VAL A 32 -1.66 2.67 16.79
CA VAL A 32 -2.88 3.48 16.58
C VAL A 32 -3.79 3.45 17.80
N GLU A 33 -4.08 2.27 18.34
CA GLU A 33 -5.02 2.09 19.45
C GLU A 33 -4.50 2.66 20.77
N MET A 34 -3.26 2.33 21.15
CA MET A 34 -2.72 2.66 22.47
C MET A 34 -2.08 4.04 22.53
N TYR A 35 -1.45 4.49 21.44
CA TYR A 35 -0.70 5.74 21.41
C TYR A 35 -1.40 6.82 20.59
N GLY A 36 -2.60 6.55 20.06
CA GLY A 36 -3.37 7.52 19.28
C GLY A 36 -2.65 7.96 18.00
N GLN A 37 -1.73 7.16 17.47
CA GLN A 37 -1.09 7.49 16.20
C GLN A 37 -2.14 7.60 15.10
N ARG A 38 -1.99 8.60 14.23
CA ARG A 38 -2.89 8.75 13.09
C ARG A 38 -2.67 7.59 12.14
N LYS A 39 -3.76 7.01 11.66
CA LYS A 39 -3.71 6.12 10.52
C LYS A 39 -3.23 6.90 9.31
N SER A 40 -2.33 6.31 8.53
CA SER A 40 -1.83 6.90 7.29
C SER A 40 -2.00 5.95 6.11
N CYS A 41 -2.21 6.53 4.92
CA CYS A 41 -2.24 5.80 3.65
C CYS A 41 -0.94 5.01 3.44
N ALA A 42 0.20 5.64 3.76
CA ALA A 42 1.52 5.02 3.62
C ALA A 42 1.70 3.78 4.51
N ASP A 43 1.26 3.83 5.78
CA ASP A 43 1.40 2.69 6.68
C ASP A 43 0.52 1.50 6.24
N GLU A 44 -0.73 1.76 5.83
CA GLU A 44 -1.60 0.70 5.31
C GLU A 44 -1.06 0.12 3.99
N HIS A 45 -0.40 0.93 3.15
CA HIS A 45 0.31 0.45 1.96
C HIS A 45 1.45 -0.52 2.32
N ILE A 46 2.30 -0.18 3.29
CA ILE A 46 3.41 -1.05 3.74
C ILE A 46 2.85 -2.38 4.28
N ILE A 47 1.73 -2.36 5.00
CA ILE A 47 1.05 -3.58 5.48
C ILE A 47 0.53 -4.42 4.31
N ALA A 48 -0.07 -3.80 3.29
CA ALA A 48 -0.51 -4.52 2.10
C ALA A 48 0.68 -5.17 1.37
N GLU A 49 1.77 -4.45 1.16
CA GLU A 49 2.98 -5.01 0.53
C GLU A 49 3.61 -6.15 1.34
N ALA A 50 3.56 -6.09 2.67
CA ALA A 50 4.00 -7.19 3.51
C ALA A 50 3.17 -8.46 3.27
N TRP A 51 1.85 -8.34 3.22
CA TRP A 51 0.96 -9.47 2.89
C TRP A 51 1.12 -9.98 1.45
N ALA A 52 1.46 -9.09 0.51
CA ALA A 52 1.77 -9.46 -0.87
C ALA A 52 3.05 -10.31 -0.95
N ARG A 53 4.11 -9.91 -0.25
CA ARG A 53 5.39 -10.64 -0.19
C ARG A 53 5.24 -12.05 0.42
N GLU A 54 4.33 -12.22 1.37
CA GLU A 54 4.02 -13.53 1.95
C GLU A 54 3.10 -14.40 1.06
N GLY A 55 2.59 -13.87 -0.04
CA GLY A 55 1.69 -14.60 -0.94
C GLY A 55 0.28 -14.83 -0.38
N ASN A 56 -0.07 -14.19 0.74
CA ASN A 56 -1.39 -14.34 1.36
C ASN A 56 -2.42 -13.43 0.68
N ARG A 57 -3.00 -13.92 -0.43
CA ARG A 57 -3.96 -13.16 -1.25
C ARG A 57 -5.17 -12.62 -0.47
N LYS A 58 -5.69 -13.38 0.49
CA LYS A 58 -6.86 -12.97 1.28
C LYS A 58 -6.53 -11.77 2.17
N LYS A 59 -5.40 -11.85 2.89
CA LYS A 59 -4.94 -10.77 3.77
C LYS A 59 -4.49 -9.54 2.97
N TYR A 60 -3.81 -9.76 1.84
CA TYR A 60 -3.45 -8.71 0.91
C TYR A 60 -4.67 -7.92 0.40
N ALA A 61 -5.70 -8.62 -0.11
CA ALA A 61 -6.91 -7.97 -0.60
C ALA A 61 -7.60 -7.16 0.50
N GLN A 62 -7.63 -7.69 1.73
CA GLN A 62 -8.18 -6.98 2.87
C GLN A 62 -7.37 -5.72 3.23
N ALA A 63 -6.04 -5.79 3.19
CA ALA A 63 -5.16 -4.65 3.45
C ALA A 63 -5.30 -3.58 2.37
N LYS A 64 -5.38 -3.97 1.09
CA LYS A 64 -5.61 -3.04 -0.04
C LYS A 64 -6.91 -2.25 0.07
N MET A 65 -7.99 -2.86 0.57
CA MET A 65 -9.25 -2.12 0.78
C MET A 65 -9.11 -1.05 1.87
N ARG A 66 -8.40 -1.37 2.97
CA ARG A 66 -8.15 -0.40 4.04
C ARG A 66 -7.23 0.74 3.60
N GLU A 67 -6.18 0.41 2.85
CA GLU A 67 -5.31 1.40 2.21
C GLU A 67 -6.14 2.35 1.37
N ALA A 68 -6.96 1.85 0.44
CA ALA A 68 -7.78 2.70 -0.42
C ALA A 68 -8.73 3.62 0.36
N GLU A 69 -9.35 3.11 1.43
CA GLU A 69 -10.20 3.91 2.32
C GLU A 69 -9.40 5.02 3.02
N GLN A 70 -8.24 4.69 3.59
CA GLN A 70 -7.40 5.63 4.30
C GLN A 70 -6.82 6.71 3.37
N CYS A 71 -6.36 6.32 2.18
CA CYS A 71 -5.85 7.27 1.17
C CYS A 71 -6.95 8.24 0.72
N ARG A 72 -8.18 7.76 0.51
CA ARG A 72 -9.33 8.63 0.19
C ARG A 72 -9.63 9.60 1.32
N TYR A 73 -9.64 9.12 2.56
CA TYR A 73 -9.86 9.97 3.73
C TYR A 73 -8.79 11.06 3.84
N GLU A 74 -7.52 10.72 3.64
CA GLU A 74 -6.43 11.70 3.66
C GLU A 74 -6.51 12.69 2.50
N GLN A 75 -6.86 12.24 1.29
CA GLN A 75 -7.05 13.11 0.13
C GLN A 75 -8.16 14.14 0.38
N VAL A 76 -9.33 13.69 0.85
CA VAL A 76 -10.45 14.58 1.18
C VAL A 76 -10.09 15.57 2.29
N LYS A 77 -9.21 15.18 3.21
CA LYS A 77 -8.70 16.09 4.24
C LYS A 77 -7.78 17.15 3.65
N ILE A 78 -6.92 16.79 2.71
CA ILE A 78 -6.03 17.70 1.98
C ILE A 78 -6.83 18.71 1.15
N ASP A 79 -7.82 18.22 0.40
CA ASP A 79 -8.65 19.06 -0.47
C ASP A 79 -9.50 20.07 0.32
N GLN A 80 -9.75 19.79 1.60
CA GLN A 80 -10.43 20.71 2.53
C GLN A 80 -9.48 21.71 3.21
N LEU A 81 -8.16 21.65 2.98
CA LEU A 81 -7.29 22.73 3.46
C LEU A 81 -7.55 24.01 2.66
N PRO A 82 -7.78 25.16 3.33
CA PRO A 82 -7.90 26.42 2.63
C PRO A 82 -6.61 26.68 1.85
N SER A 83 -6.76 27.03 0.58
CA SER A 83 -5.65 27.49 -0.25
C SER A 83 -4.88 28.58 0.51
N PRO A 84 -3.53 28.52 0.57
CA PRO A 84 -2.76 29.53 1.27
C PRO A 84 -3.15 30.92 0.77
N PRO A 85 -3.27 31.93 1.65
CA PRO A 85 -3.62 33.27 1.23
C PRO A 85 -2.59 33.78 0.20
N PRO A 86 -3.01 34.58 -0.79
CA PRO A 86 -2.13 35.05 -1.88
C PRO A 86 -0.94 35.90 -1.42
N SER A 87 -0.78 36.18 -0.12
CA SER A 87 0.26 37.02 0.45
C SER A 87 1.60 36.33 0.74
N LEU A 88 1.74 35.01 0.52
CA LEU A 88 3.03 34.31 0.63
C LEU A 88 3.77 34.12 -0.71
N ALA A 89 3.19 34.55 -1.83
CA ALA A 89 3.89 34.66 -3.11
C ALA A 89 4.67 35.98 -3.20
N LYS A 90 5.62 36.21 -2.29
CA LYS A 90 6.60 37.29 -2.43
C LYS A 90 8.00 36.72 -2.67
N SER A 91 8.33 36.67 -3.96
CA SER A 91 9.66 36.68 -4.57
C SER A 91 10.85 36.79 -3.61
N SER A 92 11.68 35.75 -3.59
CA SER A 92 13.12 35.89 -3.39
C SER A 92 13.83 35.26 -4.59
N THR A 93 13.89 36.02 -5.69
CA THR A 93 15.00 35.87 -6.63
C THR A 93 16.22 36.50 -5.95
N ALA A 94 16.89 35.73 -5.10
CA ALA A 94 18.24 36.01 -4.65
C ALA A 94 19.14 34.97 -5.29
N ARG A 95 19.88 35.39 -6.33
CA ARG A 95 21.01 34.63 -6.85
C ARG A 95 22.02 34.45 -5.71
N HIS A 96 22.13 33.26 -5.15
CA HIS A 96 23.35 32.71 -4.59
C HIS A 96 23.26 31.19 -4.68
N GLY A 97 24.18 30.58 -5.41
CA GLY A 97 24.21 29.14 -5.61
C GLY A 97 24.61 28.41 -4.33
N LEU A 98 23.91 27.32 -4.02
CA LEU A 98 24.47 26.08 -3.47
C LEU A 98 23.35 25.03 -3.39
N VAL A 99 23.46 24.04 -4.30
CA VAL A 99 23.01 22.64 -4.21
C VAL A 99 21.65 22.40 -3.53
N GLY A 100 20.58 22.32 -4.33
CA GLY A 100 19.26 21.88 -3.90
C GLY A 100 18.62 21.03 -5.00
N LEU A 101 18.10 19.87 -4.61
CA LEU A 101 17.72 18.76 -5.48
C LEU A 101 16.77 19.17 -6.62
N ALA A 102 17.01 18.58 -7.80
CA ALA A 102 16.14 18.71 -8.97
C ALA A 102 14.69 18.30 -8.64
N PRO A 103 13.68 18.99 -9.19
CA PRO A 103 12.30 18.54 -9.09
C PRO A 103 12.16 17.20 -9.83
N VAL A 104 11.73 16.15 -9.11
CA VAL A 104 11.26 14.92 -9.75
C VAL A 104 9.98 15.28 -10.49
N VAL A 105 10.10 15.38 -11.82
CA VAL A 105 8.96 15.41 -12.73
C VAL A 105 8.27 14.05 -12.62
N LEU A 106 7.16 13.97 -11.87
CA LEU A 106 6.20 12.90 -12.04
C LEU A 106 5.50 13.12 -13.38
N PRO A 107 5.49 12.15 -14.31
CA PRO A 107 4.71 12.30 -15.53
C PRO A 107 3.21 12.36 -15.17
N SER A 108 2.53 13.40 -15.65
CA SER A 108 1.07 13.48 -15.72
C SER A 108 0.54 12.25 -16.46
N VAL A 109 -0.29 11.47 -15.79
CA VAL A 109 -1.17 10.48 -16.43
C VAL A 109 -2.50 11.16 -16.69
N ASP A 110 -2.56 11.88 -17.79
CA ASP A 110 -3.82 12.17 -18.47
C ASP A 110 -4.13 11.01 -19.42
N ASP A 111 -5.38 10.54 -19.30
CA ASP A 111 -6.25 9.87 -20.27
C ASP A 111 -5.64 9.34 -21.59
N GLU A 112 -5.84 8.05 -21.85
CA GLU A 112 -6.60 7.53 -23.01
C GLU A 112 -6.16 6.08 -23.34
N ALA A 113 -7.11 5.15 -23.24
CA ALA A 113 -6.93 3.77 -23.68
C ALA A 113 -6.79 3.71 -25.21
N PRO A 114 -6.04 2.71 -25.72
CA PRO A 114 -6.57 1.98 -26.85
C PRO A 114 -6.68 0.48 -26.54
N VAL A 115 -7.94 0.02 -26.60
CA VAL A 115 -8.35 -1.35 -26.84
C VAL A 115 -7.48 -1.95 -27.94
N ASN A 116 -6.60 -2.89 -27.59
CA ASN A 116 -5.91 -3.70 -28.58
C ASN A 116 -6.59 -5.07 -28.70
N LYS A 117 -7.19 -5.24 -29.87
CA LYS A 117 -7.94 -6.39 -30.36
C LYS A 117 -7.00 -7.61 -30.42
N PRO A 118 -7.38 -8.80 -29.92
CA PRO A 118 -6.56 -9.99 -30.11
C PRO A 118 -6.51 -10.34 -31.60
N ARG A 119 -5.28 -10.41 -32.12
CA ARG A 119 -4.94 -10.84 -33.48
C ARG A 119 -5.32 -12.31 -33.62
N GLN A 120 -6.15 -12.60 -34.63
CA GLN A 120 -6.59 -13.94 -35.01
C GLN A 120 -5.37 -14.87 -35.17
N LEU A 121 -5.47 -16.02 -34.50
CA LEU A 121 -4.57 -17.16 -34.62
C LEU A 121 -4.93 -17.86 -35.93
N GLU A 122 -4.11 -17.71 -36.98
CA GLU A 122 -4.26 -18.57 -38.16
C GLU A 122 -3.72 -19.96 -37.84
N THR A 123 -4.62 -20.81 -37.34
CA THR A 123 -4.51 -22.26 -37.44
C THR A 123 -4.97 -22.69 -38.83
N GLY A 124 -4.03 -23.09 -39.68
CA GLY A 124 -4.28 -23.71 -40.97
C GLY A 124 -3.37 -24.93 -41.15
N SER A 125 -3.87 -26.08 -40.72
CA SER A 125 -3.31 -27.42 -40.93
C SER A 125 -4.06 -28.10 -42.08
N GLY A 126 -3.33 -28.84 -42.92
CA GLY A 126 -3.85 -29.68 -44.02
C GLY A 126 -3.74 -28.99 -45.39
N THR A 127 -3.20 -29.61 -46.43
CA THR A 127 -2.96 -31.04 -46.75
C THR A 127 -1.83 -31.15 -47.75
#